data_AF-A0A1G5HBY7-F1
#
_entry.id   AF-A0A1G5HBY7-F1
#
_cell.length_a   1.000
_cell.length_b   1.000
_cell.length_c   1.000
_cell.angle_alpha   90.00
_cell.angle_beta   90.00
_cell.angle_gamma   90.00
#
_symmetry.space_group_name_H-M   'P 1'
#
loop_
_entity.id
_entity.type
_entity.pdbx_description
1 polymer ?
#
loop_
_entity_poly.entity_id
_entity_poly.type
_entity_poly.pdbx_seq_one_letter_code
_entity_poly.pdbx_strand_id
1 'polypeptide(L)'
;MKALFFLRHYNDIDHITPVIYKWIDSGHTCDIVLIGKSRFRNDYRIEFLRKLNGVRMAHISDLLPPVEFARWFLQTLILIRNVRRPYLAPITAALAKSYDAGRRAPVWHSTAQRLLKRSFGPHEGASEGVVVFDWIERNSSICLEWVKIVLSTARTMGLGTVSLPHGDSP
;
A
#
# COMPACT_ATOMS: atom_id res chain seq x y z
N MET A 1 -13.58 14.24 5.92
CA MET A 1 -12.15 13.85 5.94
C MET A 1 -11.85 12.95 4.75
N LYS A 2 -10.56 12.74 4.43
CA LYS A 2 -10.16 11.80 3.37
C LYS A 2 -9.38 10.62 3.92
N ALA A 3 -9.61 9.42 3.40
CA ALA A 3 -8.85 8.23 3.76
C ALA A 3 -8.02 7.69 2.59
N LEU A 4 -6.90 7.04 2.87
CA LEU A 4 -6.13 6.26 1.91
C LEU A 4 -6.09 4.81 2.37
N PHE A 5 -6.73 3.93 1.62
CA PHE A 5 -6.75 2.48 1.85
C PHE A 5 -5.79 1.77 0.90
N PHE A 6 -5.09 0.76 1.43
CA PHE A 6 -4.30 -0.16 0.61
C PHE A 6 -4.91 -1.54 0.63
N LEU A 7 -5.25 -2.08 -0.54
CA LEU A 7 -5.82 -3.43 -0.69
C LEU A 7 -4.85 -4.32 -1.48
N ARG A 8 -4.60 -5.55 -1.00
CA ARG A 8 -3.61 -6.45 -1.59
C ARG A 8 -4.23 -7.76 -2.07
N HIS A 9 -5.10 -8.39 -1.31
CA HIS A 9 -5.75 -9.64 -1.74
C HIS A 9 -7.22 -9.72 -1.34
N TYR A 10 -7.86 -10.82 -1.72
CA TYR A 10 -9.29 -11.04 -1.56
C TYR A 10 -9.78 -10.96 -0.11
N ASN A 11 -8.91 -11.24 0.88
CA ASN A 11 -9.24 -11.19 2.31
C ASN A 11 -9.37 -9.74 2.77
N ASP A 12 -8.35 -8.92 2.46
CA ASP A 12 -8.39 -7.48 2.73
C ASP A 12 -9.59 -6.83 2.04
N ILE A 13 -9.86 -7.21 0.79
CA ILE A 13 -11.03 -6.70 0.06
C ILE A 13 -12.32 -7.06 0.80
N ASP A 14 -12.43 -8.26 1.35
CA ASP A 14 -13.63 -8.68 2.10
C ASP A 14 -13.83 -7.86 3.37
N HIS A 15 -12.79 -7.74 4.18
CA HIS A 15 -12.85 -7.08 5.48
C HIS A 15 -13.00 -5.56 5.36
N ILE A 16 -12.37 -4.96 4.34
CA ILE A 16 -12.31 -3.50 4.21
C ILE A 16 -13.45 -2.92 3.39
N THR A 17 -14.06 -3.67 2.47
CA THR A 17 -15.22 -3.19 1.70
C THR A 17 -16.34 -2.58 2.57
N PRO A 18 -16.82 -3.22 3.65
CA PRO A 18 -17.86 -2.62 4.49
C PRO A 18 -17.38 -1.36 5.23
N VAL A 19 -16.10 -1.31 5.63
CA VAL A 19 -15.50 -0.13 6.27
C VAL A 19 -15.45 1.05 5.30
N ILE A 20 -15.00 0.83 4.06
CA ILE A 20 -14.98 1.85 3.01
C ILE A 20 -16.40 2.31 2.71
N TYR A 21 -17.35 1.39 2.56
CA TYR A 21 -18.74 1.74 2.32
C TYR A 21 -19.27 2.68 3.40
N LYS A 22 -19.07 2.34 4.69
CA LYS A 22 -19.50 3.19 5.80
C LYS A 22 -18.75 4.51 5.92
N TRP A 23 -17.48 4.55 5.55
CA TRP A 23 -16.72 5.79 5.45
C TRP A 23 -17.36 6.76 4.43
N ILE A 24 -17.69 6.25 3.24
CA ILE A 24 -18.34 7.05 2.19
C ILE A 24 -19.77 7.46 2.57
N ASP A 25 -20.56 6.52 3.11
CA ASP A 25 -21.92 6.75 3.61
C ASP A 25 -21.98 7.87 4.67
N SER A 26 -20.89 8.03 5.44
CA SER A 26 -20.73 9.10 6.44
C SER A 26 -20.33 10.46 5.83
N GLY A 27 -20.35 10.61 4.51
CA GLY A 27 -19.99 11.85 3.81
C GLY A 27 -18.49 12.12 3.69
N HIS A 28 -17.65 11.08 3.82
CA HIS A 28 -16.21 11.19 3.62
C HIS A 28 -15.79 10.70 2.24
N THR A 29 -14.53 10.94 1.87
CA THR A 29 -13.96 10.46 0.62
C THR A 29 -12.78 9.54 0.88
N CYS A 30 -12.43 8.71 -0.10
CA CYS A 30 -11.22 7.91 0.00
C CYS A 30 -10.53 7.64 -1.34
N ASP A 31 -9.22 7.48 -1.24
CA ASP A 31 -8.41 6.86 -2.28
C ASP A 31 -8.17 5.40 -1.92
N ILE A 32 -8.26 4.51 -2.92
CA ILE A 32 -7.96 3.09 -2.77
C ILE A 32 -6.81 2.75 -3.70
N VAL A 33 -5.71 2.23 -3.14
CA VAL A 33 -4.56 1.77 -3.90
C VAL A 33 -4.50 0.24 -3.86
N LEU A 34 -4.72 -0.37 -5.02
CA LEU A 34 -4.53 -1.82 -5.20
C LEU A 34 -3.03 -2.10 -5.39
N ILE A 35 -2.43 -2.83 -4.44
CA ILE A 35 -1.00 -3.23 -4.50
C ILE A 35 -0.87 -4.70 -4.96
N GLY A 36 -1.97 -5.44 -4.92
CA GLY A 36 -2.02 -6.86 -5.23
C GLY A 36 -1.92 -7.25 -6.70
N LYS A 37 -2.36 -8.48 -6.99
CA LYS A 37 -2.47 -8.96 -8.38
C LYS A 37 -3.53 -8.15 -9.13
N SER A 38 -3.25 -7.80 -10.38
CA SER A 38 -4.17 -7.05 -11.24
C SER A 38 -5.53 -7.72 -11.43
N ARG A 39 -5.64 -9.05 -11.28
CA ARG A 39 -6.90 -9.79 -11.35
C ARG A 39 -7.99 -9.29 -10.40
N PHE A 40 -7.62 -8.66 -9.28
CA PHE A 40 -8.58 -8.11 -8.32
C PHE A 40 -9.31 -6.88 -8.87
N ARG A 41 -8.86 -6.29 -9.98
CA ARG A 41 -9.59 -5.21 -10.67
C ARG A 41 -11.00 -5.64 -11.12
N ASN A 42 -11.21 -6.94 -11.36
CA ASN A 42 -12.49 -7.49 -11.81
C ASN A 42 -13.31 -8.11 -10.65
N ASP A 43 -12.91 -7.91 -9.40
CA ASP A 43 -13.66 -8.40 -8.23
C ASP A 43 -14.96 -7.60 -8.08
N TYR A 44 -16.08 -8.28 -7.82
CA TYR A 44 -17.40 -7.64 -7.67
C TYR A 44 -17.42 -6.56 -6.58
N ARG A 45 -16.70 -6.75 -5.48
CA ARG A 45 -16.61 -5.77 -4.38
C ARG A 45 -15.81 -4.55 -4.80
N ILE A 46 -14.75 -4.75 -5.57
CA ILE A 46 -13.96 -3.66 -6.15
C ILE A 46 -14.78 -2.85 -7.16
N GLU A 47 -15.54 -3.52 -8.02
CA GLU A 47 -16.46 -2.87 -8.95
C GLU A 47 -17.59 -2.13 -8.23
N PHE A 48 -18.09 -2.67 -7.12
CA PHE A 48 -19.04 -1.98 -6.25
C PHE A 48 -18.45 -0.69 -5.67
N LEU A 49 -17.27 -0.77 -5.04
CA LEU A 49 -16.59 0.40 -4.46
C LEU A 49 -16.28 1.47 -5.51
N ARG A 50 -15.90 1.08 -6.73
CA ARG A 50 -15.61 2.01 -7.82
C ARG A 50 -16.82 2.85 -8.25
N LYS A 51 -18.04 2.34 -8.03
CA LYS A 51 -19.28 3.06 -8.37
C LYS A 51 -19.71 4.05 -7.29
N LEU A 52 -19.09 4.04 -6.10
CA LEU A 52 -19.43 4.96 -5.02
C LEU A 52 -18.86 6.36 -5.30
N ASN A 53 -19.70 7.38 -5.18
CA ASN A 53 -19.28 8.77 -5.26
C ASN A 53 -18.34 9.07 -4.09
N GLY A 54 -17.17 9.65 -4.37
CA GLY A 54 -16.15 9.93 -3.36
C GLY A 54 -15.09 8.84 -3.20
N VAL A 55 -15.15 7.76 -3.98
CA VAL A 55 -14.08 6.76 -4.08
C VAL A 55 -13.22 7.01 -5.31
N ARG A 56 -11.90 7.12 -5.12
CA ARG A 56 -10.93 7.17 -6.20
C ARG A 56 -10.00 5.98 -6.15
N MET A 57 -10.17 5.04 -7.07
CA MET A 57 -9.39 3.82 -7.10
C MET A 57 -8.29 3.85 -8.16
N ALA A 58 -7.12 3.32 -7.83
CA ALA A 58 -6.05 3.05 -8.78
C ALA A 58 -5.21 1.85 -8.36
N HIS A 59 -4.58 1.20 -9.32
CA HIS A 59 -3.56 0.21 -9.03
C HIS A 59 -2.19 0.87 -8.91
N ILE A 60 -1.31 0.35 -8.05
CA ILE A 60 0.01 0.94 -7.81
C ILE A 60 0.85 1.08 -9.09
N SER A 61 0.72 0.15 -10.04
CA SER A 61 1.39 0.24 -11.35
C SER A 61 0.98 1.44 -12.18
N ASP A 62 -0.25 1.93 -11.98
CA ASP A 62 -0.82 3.05 -12.72
C ASP A 62 -0.42 4.39 -12.06
N LEU A 63 0.08 4.33 -10.82
CA LEU A 63 0.47 5.51 -10.02
C LEU A 63 1.97 5.77 -10.03
N LEU A 64 2.78 4.73 -10.25
CA LEU A 64 4.22 4.81 -10.25
C LEU A 64 4.75 4.83 -11.70
N PRO A 65 5.75 5.66 -12.02
CA PRO A 65 6.50 5.56 -13.27
C PRO A 65 7.04 4.13 -13.46
N PRO A 66 7.09 3.58 -14.70
CA PRO A 66 7.44 2.18 -14.93
C PRO A 66 8.78 1.76 -14.30
N VAL A 67 9.79 2.62 -14.35
CA VAL A 67 11.12 2.36 -13.75
C VAL A 67 11.05 2.37 -12.22
N GLU A 68 10.27 3.28 -11.64
CA GLU A 68 10.08 3.38 -10.19
C GLU A 68 9.31 2.16 -9.68
N PHE A 69 8.25 1.76 -10.39
CA PHE A 69 7.49 0.54 -10.13
C PHE A 69 8.36 -0.71 -10.20
N ALA A 70 9.17 -0.87 -11.25
CA ALA A 70 10.06 -2.02 -11.40
C ALA A 70 11.07 -2.11 -10.25
N ARG A 71 11.67 -0.98 -9.84
CA ARG A 71 12.57 -0.93 -8.68
C ARG A 71 11.85 -1.26 -7.37
N TRP A 72 10.68 -0.67 -7.16
CA TRP A 72 9.84 -0.92 -5.97
C TRP A 72 9.45 -2.40 -5.88
N PHE A 73 9.03 -2.99 -6.99
CA PHE A 73 8.62 -4.38 -7.07
C PHE A 73 9.81 -5.32 -6.84
N LEU A 74 10.96 -5.06 -7.47
CA LEU A 74 12.17 -5.87 -7.30
C LEU A 74 12.69 -5.85 -5.85
N GLN A 75 12.73 -4.67 -5.23
CA GLN A 75 13.11 -4.55 -3.81
C GLN A 75 12.12 -5.27 -2.89
N THR A 76 10.83 -5.23 -3.23
CA THR A 76 9.81 -5.98 -2.49
C THR A 76 10.06 -7.48 -2.61
N LEU A 77 10.31 -8.00 -3.82
CA LEU A 77 10.60 -9.42 -4.05
C LEU A 77 11.83 -9.92 -3.28
N ILE A 78 12.92 -9.13 -3.25
CA ILE A 78 14.15 -9.49 -2.51
C ILE A 78 13.90 -9.63 -1.01
N LEU A 79 13.00 -8.81 -0.47
CA LEU A 79 12.72 -8.75 0.97
C LEU A 79 11.61 -9.70 1.42
N ILE A 80 10.81 -10.24 0.49
CA ILE A 80 9.87 -11.32 0.80
C ILE A 80 10.67 -12.57 1.18
N ARG A 81 10.51 -12.97 2.43
CA ARG A 81 11.23 -14.08 3.07
C ARG A 81 11.07 -15.43 2.33
N ASN A 82 9.99 -15.62 1.57
CA ASN A 82 9.74 -16.83 0.77
C ASN A 82 10.68 -17.02 -0.44
N VAL A 83 11.47 -16.02 -0.81
CA VAL A 83 12.54 -16.17 -1.83
C VAL A 83 13.85 -16.68 -1.21
N ARG A 84 13.98 -16.66 0.13
CA ARG A 84 15.10 -17.30 0.85
C ARG A 84 14.89 -18.81 0.92
N ARG A 85 14.85 -19.47 -0.24
CA ARG A 85 15.03 -20.92 -0.30
C ARG A 85 16.50 -21.23 -0.01
N PRO A 86 16.83 -22.27 0.80
CA PRO A 86 18.20 -22.53 1.25
C PRO A 86 19.20 -22.71 0.10
N TYR A 87 18.75 -23.20 -1.06
CA TYR A 87 19.57 -23.36 -2.26
C TYR A 87 19.80 -22.07 -3.08
N LEU A 88 19.04 -21.00 -2.84
CA LEU A 88 19.27 -19.66 -3.42
C LEU A 88 19.94 -18.71 -2.41
N ALA A 89 20.32 -19.21 -1.23
CA ALA A 89 20.93 -18.43 -0.16
C ALA A 89 22.16 -17.58 -0.61
N PRO A 90 23.14 -18.09 -1.38
CA PRO A 90 24.29 -17.27 -1.78
C PRO A 90 23.92 -16.15 -2.76
N ILE A 91 22.98 -16.42 -3.69
CA ILE A 91 22.52 -15.44 -4.67
C ILE A 91 21.67 -14.36 -3.99
N THR A 92 20.77 -14.76 -3.08
CA THR A 92 19.94 -13.83 -2.31
C THR A 92 20.79 -13.00 -1.33
N ALA A 93 21.84 -13.57 -0.74
CA ALA A 93 22.79 -12.84 0.10
C ALA A 93 23.61 -11.82 -0.71
N ALA A 94 24.08 -12.19 -1.90
CA ALA A 94 24.78 -11.28 -2.80
C ALA A 94 23.86 -10.14 -3.27
N LEU A 95 22.63 -10.45 -3.68
CA LEU A 95 21.63 -9.44 -4.07
C LEU A 95 21.26 -8.51 -2.90
N ALA A 96 21.09 -9.05 -1.69
CA ALA A 96 20.81 -8.25 -0.49
C ALA A 96 21.97 -7.29 -0.15
N LYS A 97 23.23 -7.69 -0.42
CA LYS A 97 24.42 -6.86 -0.22
C LYS A 97 24.53 -5.77 -1.30
N SER A 98 24.15 -6.05 -2.55
CA SER A 98 24.10 -5.06 -3.64
C SER A 98 22.92 -4.08 -3.51
N TYR A 99 21.84 -4.51 -2.87
CA TYR A 99 20.66 -3.71 -2.50
C TYR A 99 20.68 -3.34 -1.02
N ASP A 100 21.78 -2.82 -0.50
CA ASP A 100 21.86 -2.37 0.90
C ASP A 100 20.72 -1.40 1.28
N ALA A 101 20.35 -1.35 2.57
CA ALA A 101 19.23 -0.55 3.08
C ALA A 101 19.31 0.92 2.64
N GLY A 102 20.53 1.49 2.57
CA GLY A 102 20.76 2.85 2.08
C GLY A 102 20.39 3.06 0.61
N ARG A 103 20.53 2.04 -0.25
CA ARG A 103 20.14 2.12 -1.68
C ARG A 103 18.65 1.89 -1.90
N ARG A 104 17.96 1.22 -0.97
CA ARG A 104 16.51 0.97 -1.03
C ARG A 104 15.69 2.16 -0.57
N ALA A 105 16.16 2.83 0.48
CA ALA A 105 15.46 3.94 1.11
C ALA A 105 14.98 5.04 0.12
N PRO A 106 15.74 5.50 -0.88
CA PRO A 106 15.27 6.51 -1.82
C PRO A 106 14.03 6.08 -2.62
N VAL A 107 13.96 4.82 -3.05
CA VAL A 107 12.81 4.30 -3.80
C VAL A 107 11.59 4.18 -2.90
N TRP A 108 11.77 3.73 -1.67
CA TRP A 108 10.69 3.70 -0.69
C TRP A 108 10.14 5.09 -0.36
N HIS A 109 11.02 6.07 -0.13
CA HIS A 109 10.60 7.44 0.14
C HIS A 109 9.90 8.07 -1.06
N SER A 110 10.45 7.91 -2.27
CA SER A 110 9.85 8.45 -3.50
C SER A 110 8.45 7.87 -3.74
N THR A 111 8.30 6.55 -3.65
CA THR A 111 6.99 5.89 -3.85
C THR A 111 5.99 6.27 -2.77
N ALA A 112 6.40 6.28 -1.49
CA ALA A 112 5.55 6.72 -0.38
C ALA A 112 5.09 8.18 -0.57
N GLN A 113 6.01 9.10 -0.86
CA GLN A 113 5.68 10.51 -1.09
C GLN A 113 4.74 10.68 -2.28
N ARG A 114 4.95 9.95 -3.39
CA ARG A 114 4.08 10.06 -4.56
C ARG A 114 2.65 9.63 -4.23
N LEU A 115 2.47 8.51 -3.52
CA LEU A 115 1.16 8.01 -3.14
C LEU A 115 0.45 8.96 -2.16
N LEU A 116 1.17 9.46 -1.17
CA LEU A 116 0.62 10.38 -0.16
C LEU A 116 0.30 11.75 -0.77
N LYS A 117 1.18 12.33 -1.58
CA LYS A 117 0.93 13.61 -2.27
C LYS A 117 -0.19 13.51 -3.29
N ARG A 118 -0.34 12.39 -3.98
CA ARG A 118 -1.51 12.16 -4.85
C ARG A 118 -2.80 12.15 -4.04
N SER A 119 -2.79 11.53 -2.86
CA SER A 119 -4.01 11.32 -2.08
C SER A 119 -4.38 12.54 -1.23
N PHE A 120 -3.40 13.27 -0.71
CA PHE A 120 -3.56 14.35 0.28
C PHE A 120 -2.81 15.63 -0.11
N GLY A 121 -2.51 15.80 -1.40
CA GLY A 121 -1.81 16.99 -1.88
C GLY A 121 -2.61 18.28 -1.68
N PRO A 122 -1.98 19.46 -1.79
CA PRO A 122 -2.63 20.75 -1.57
C PRO A 122 -3.89 20.99 -2.41
N HIS A 123 -3.99 20.33 -3.56
CA HIS A 123 -5.11 20.45 -4.50
C HIS A 123 -6.30 19.53 -4.17
N GLU A 124 -6.20 18.67 -3.15
CA GLU A 124 -7.24 17.69 -2.80
C GLU A 124 -8.28 18.24 -1.80
N GLY A 125 -8.11 19.48 -1.31
CA GLY A 125 -9.10 20.19 -0.48
C GLY A 125 -9.40 19.59 0.90
N ALA A 126 -8.76 18.47 1.26
CA ALA A 126 -8.91 17.84 2.57
C ALA A 126 -7.92 18.43 3.58
N SER A 127 -8.42 19.09 4.62
CA SER A 127 -7.61 19.61 5.74
C SER A 127 -7.07 18.49 6.64
N GLU A 128 -7.73 17.32 6.64
CA GLU A 128 -7.43 16.19 7.51
C GLU A 128 -7.55 14.87 6.75
N GLY A 129 -6.61 13.95 7.01
CA GLY A 129 -6.57 12.67 6.33
C GLY A 129 -6.01 11.53 7.17
N VAL A 130 -6.41 10.32 6.83
CA VAL A 130 -5.98 9.08 7.50
C VAL A 130 -5.46 8.06 6.50
N VAL A 131 -4.35 7.41 6.84
CA VAL A 131 -3.80 6.28 6.07
C VAL A 131 -4.15 4.99 6.80
N VAL A 132 -4.78 4.07 6.09
CA VAL A 132 -5.33 2.82 6.64
C VAL A 132 -4.66 1.61 6.01
N PHE A 133 -4.19 0.69 6.87
CA PHE A 133 -3.65 -0.59 6.48
C PHE A 133 -4.40 -1.73 7.18
N ASP A 134 -4.72 -2.79 6.43
CA ASP A 134 -5.40 -3.99 6.96
C ASP A 134 -4.50 -5.23 7.02
N TRP A 135 -3.34 -5.20 6.37
CA TRP A 135 -2.53 -6.41 6.09
C TRP A 135 -1.10 -6.34 6.64
N ILE A 136 -0.84 -5.66 7.76
CA ILE A 136 0.51 -5.57 8.34
C ILE A 136 0.88 -6.86 9.07
N GLU A 137 1.21 -7.90 8.32
CA GLU A 137 1.73 -9.16 8.86
C GLU A 137 3.22 -9.35 8.58
N ARG A 138 3.90 -10.08 9.47
CA ARG A 138 5.33 -10.43 9.33
C ARG A 138 5.64 -11.25 8.06
N ASN A 139 4.64 -11.89 7.47
CA ASN A 139 4.75 -12.73 6.27
C ASN A 139 4.11 -12.09 5.01
N SER A 140 3.76 -10.80 5.06
CA SER A 140 3.13 -10.12 3.92
C SER A 140 4.04 -10.10 2.68
N SER A 141 3.43 -10.16 1.50
CA SER A 141 4.13 -10.03 0.22
C SER A 141 4.53 -8.58 -0.09
N ILE A 142 4.34 -7.66 0.84
CA ILE A 142 4.81 -6.27 0.76
C ILE A 142 5.79 -6.05 1.90
N CYS A 143 6.90 -5.39 1.61
CA CYS A 143 7.95 -5.22 2.59
C CYS A 143 7.51 -4.30 3.74
N LEU A 144 7.66 -4.77 4.99
CA LEU A 144 7.43 -3.95 6.20
C LEU A 144 8.28 -2.68 6.23
N GLU A 145 9.45 -2.69 5.58
CA GLU A 145 10.30 -1.50 5.44
C GLU A 145 9.58 -0.38 4.69
N TRP A 146 8.92 -0.71 3.58
CA TRP A 146 8.15 0.25 2.80
C TRP A 146 6.94 0.77 3.57
N VAL A 147 6.19 -0.11 4.24
CA VAL A 147 5.04 0.27 5.08
C VAL A 147 5.48 1.23 6.19
N LYS A 148 6.59 0.96 6.86
CA LYS A 148 7.16 1.86 7.89
C LYS A 148 7.46 3.25 7.32
N ILE A 149 8.01 3.33 6.11
CA ILE A 149 8.33 4.59 5.45
C ILE A 149 7.04 5.34 5.04
N VAL A 150 6.01 4.63 4.57
CA VAL A 150 4.70 5.25 4.28
C VAL A 150 4.11 5.83 5.57
N LEU A 151 4.11 5.08 6.67
CA LEU A 151 3.56 5.51 7.95
C LEU A 151 4.34 6.68 8.55
N SER A 152 5.68 6.65 8.52
CA SER A 152 6.50 7.76 9.01
C SER A 152 6.28 9.02 8.18
N THR A 153 6.25 8.89 6.85
CA THR A 153 6.00 10.01 5.94
C THR A 153 4.61 10.59 6.16
N ALA A 154 3.59 9.74 6.33
CA ALA A 154 2.22 10.18 6.60
C ALA A 154 2.14 11.00 7.91
N ARG A 155 2.80 10.52 8.98
CA ARG A 155 2.87 11.25 10.26
C ARG A 155 3.60 12.59 10.14
N THR A 156 4.70 12.64 9.37
CA THR A 156 5.40 13.91 9.08
C THR A 156 4.51 14.89 8.30
N MET A 157 3.58 14.39 7.49
CA MET A 157 2.57 15.20 6.81
C MET A 157 1.38 15.59 7.72
N GLY A 158 1.38 15.21 8.99
CA GLY A 158 0.27 15.46 9.92
C GLY A 158 -0.94 14.54 9.73
N LEU A 159 -0.80 13.45 8.97
CA LEU A 159 -1.89 12.51 8.70
C LEU A 159 -2.03 11.49 9.84
N GLY A 160 -3.27 11.11 10.14
CA GLY A 160 -3.56 9.97 11.00
C GLY A 160 -3.08 8.66 10.35
N THR A 161 -2.66 7.69 11.16
CA THR A 161 -2.31 6.35 10.69
C THR A 161 -3.05 5.30 11.50
N VAL A 162 -3.84 4.44 10.83
CA VAL A 162 -4.64 3.39 11.47
C VAL A 162 -4.26 2.03 10.89
N SER A 163 -4.02 1.07 11.78
CA SER A 163 -3.95 -0.35 11.42
C SER A 163 -5.24 -1.00 11.86
N LEU A 164 -5.93 -1.66 10.94
CA LEU A 164 -7.13 -2.42 11.26
C LEU A 164 -6.74 -3.83 11.72
N PRO A 165 -7.47 -4.41 12.69
CA PRO A 165 -7.20 -5.75 13.17
C PRO A 165 -7.52 -6.77 12.09
N HIS A 166 -6.52 -7.57 11.70
CA HIS A 166 -6.72 -8.72 10.82
C HIS A 166 -7.05 -9.95 11.67
N GLY A 167 -8.06 -10.73 11.28
CA GLY A 167 -8.50 -11.92 12.01
C GLY A 167 -7.47 -13.06 12.07
N ASP A 168 -6.36 -12.94 11.33
CA ASP A 168 -5.27 -13.92 11.28
C ASP A 168 -4.10 -13.57 12.22
N SER A 169 -4.41 -13.01 13.39
CA SER A 169 -3.42 -12.78 14.45
C SER A 169 -3.34 -14.03 15.35
N PRO A 170 -2.28 -14.87 15.27
CA PRO A 170 -1.88 -15.68 16.40
C PRO A 170 -1.31 -14.81 17.54
#